data_AF-A0A1H5UQC7-F1
#
_entry.id   AF-A0A1H5UQC7-F1
#
_cell.length_a   1.000
_cell.length_b   1.000
_cell.length_c   1.000
_cell.angle_alpha   90.00
_cell.angle_beta   90.00
_cell.angle_gamma   90.00
#
_symmetry.space_group_name_H-M   'P 1'
#
loop_
_entity.id
_entity.type
_entity.pdbx_description
1 polymer ?
#
loop_
_entity_poly.entity_id
_entity_poly.type
_entity_poly.pdbx_seq_one_letter_code
_entity_poly.pdbx_strand_id
1 'polypeptide(L)'
;MQVRVYLNDWFYNMCIVGMIRILEHAKRKGEDISFVLGEDFLEIDDKTINNFHNYYFDYFYDEYTEKEYIKIKDRFNQLKLRSDGDIIKEIEKFLSETKLADKATKKGFESEVKELLDIIKKVKKNHDLNTLAILINKIESLLNKNDIVEKYALDNIRSMMYDNFFGQMSFLQKGLSNKSLDEHKQIMFKDFIKPLIVDIKVKEYLQNNDFNNLSSFLENEQGKEENIKAYKNYLKKSKKDVNKFNESLCANSYCSICNIYPSFKEDFNESRFLILGVSNENAFNFFWNFITKYPICNLCKLVILCAPAGVVKFDKFYMEKEEWWKRNFYTFVNLDTNLEDLFKKNESLKKKISSDNPYKEFIVDILEQAREESIWTLQNILFVEFNGQYQSKKSNLKYMHISKSMAKYFKTYSRGTIGRIKNRKLKVELIDKILQNEDLNRVIFIRLKEYIKNNANGADIYYSTLSKALLNCIKMKGDENKVKDKVYRAFFTGKEMREYLKKNKSENKISSLAYRLLNTAKVGNKKDFMDTVLRLYVNSEMEMPRIFLEAFYEDNIDFETLAQSFIAGLITETKEVEVHE
;
A
#
# COMPACT_ATOMS: atom_id res chain seq x y z
N MET A 1 -7.41 14.05 -31.75
CA MET A 1 -8.32 13.04 -31.18
C MET A 1 -8.27 13.08 -29.65
N GLN A 2 -9.29 12.52 -28.99
CA GLN A 2 -9.32 12.30 -27.54
C GLN A 2 -9.29 10.79 -27.28
N VAL A 3 -8.49 10.37 -26.31
CA VAL A 3 -8.37 8.97 -25.88
C VAL A 3 -9.05 8.81 -24.54
N ARG A 4 -9.99 7.86 -24.47
CA ARG A 4 -10.66 7.48 -23.22
C ARG A 4 -10.06 6.20 -22.65
N VAL A 5 -9.75 6.25 -21.36
CA VAL A 5 -9.28 5.12 -20.55
C VAL A 5 -10.35 4.83 -19.50
N TYR A 6 -11.06 3.72 -19.65
CA TYR A 6 -12.16 3.34 -18.77
C TYR A 6 -11.67 2.59 -17.54
N LEU A 7 -12.37 2.77 -16.42
CA LEU A 7 -12.25 1.94 -15.24
C LEU A 7 -12.49 0.47 -15.60
N ASN A 8 -11.82 -0.42 -14.88
CA ASN A 8 -11.90 -1.87 -15.02
C ASN A 8 -11.60 -2.49 -13.63
N ASP A 9 -10.84 -3.58 -13.57
CA ASP A 9 -10.37 -4.16 -12.32
C ASP A 9 -9.44 -3.23 -11.53
N TRP A 10 -9.34 -3.52 -10.23
CA TRP A 10 -8.56 -2.75 -9.25
C TRP A 10 -7.14 -2.40 -9.73
N PHE A 11 -6.45 -3.31 -10.43
CA PHE A 11 -5.06 -3.11 -10.83
C PHE A 11 -4.96 -2.07 -11.94
N TYR A 12 -5.93 -2.04 -12.85
CA TYR A 12 -5.98 -1.05 -13.92
C TYR A 12 -6.47 0.30 -13.38
N ASN A 13 -7.46 0.28 -12.48
CA ASN A 13 -7.95 1.49 -11.80
C ASN A 13 -6.85 2.22 -11.02
N MET A 14 -6.01 1.46 -10.32
CA MET A 14 -4.82 1.98 -9.66
C MET A 14 -3.88 2.68 -10.64
N CYS A 15 -3.73 2.14 -11.84
CA CYS A 15 -2.90 2.73 -12.89
C CYS A 15 -3.51 4.03 -13.43
N ILE A 16 -4.83 4.09 -13.59
CA ILE A 16 -5.56 5.31 -13.99
C ILE A 16 -5.39 6.39 -12.92
N VAL A 17 -5.56 6.07 -11.64
CA VAL A 17 -5.29 6.99 -10.51
C VAL A 17 -3.84 7.50 -10.55
N GLY A 18 -2.87 6.61 -10.83
CA GLY A 18 -1.48 7.01 -11.02
C GLY A 18 -1.27 7.97 -12.19
N MET A 19 -1.95 7.73 -13.31
CA MET A 19 -1.91 8.60 -14.49
C MET A 19 -2.49 9.98 -14.17
N ILE A 20 -3.62 10.06 -13.45
CA ILE A 20 -4.20 11.33 -13.01
C ILE A 20 -3.22 12.12 -12.14
N ARG A 21 -2.53 11.48 -11.18
CA ARG A 21 -1.51 12.15 -10.34
C ARG A 21 -0.39 12.77 -11.16
N ILE A 22 0.08 12.06 -12.18
CA ILE A 22 1.13 12.53 -13.09
C ILE A 22 0.64 13.75 -13.87
N LEU A 23 -0.58 13.70 -14.41
CA LEU A 23 -1.19 14.81 -15.16
C LEU A 23 -1.44 16.03 -14.27
N GLU A 24 -1.99 15.84 -13.06
CA GLU A 24 -2.19 16.92 -12.10
C GLU A 24 -0.88 17.57 -11.64
N HIS A 25 0.18 16.77 -11.51
CA HIS A 25 1.51 17.27 -11.19
C HIS A 25 2.05 18.15 -12.32
N ALA A 26 1.96 17.68 -13.57
CA ALA A 26 2.41 18.46 -14.71
C ALA A 26 1.57 19.74 -14.90
N LYS A 27 0.24 19.68 -14.67
CA LYS A 27 -0.62 20.87 -14.64
C LYS A 27 -0.19 21.87 -13.55
N ARG A 28 0.18 21.40 -12.36
CA ARG A 28 0.73 22.24 -11.28
C ARG A 28 2.06 22.89 -11.65
N LYS A 29 2.85 22.27 -12.53
CA LYS A 29 4.07 22.84 -13.10
C LYS A 29 3.84 23.86 -14.22
N GLY A 30 2.59 24.12 -14.60
CA GLY A 30 2.23 25.09 -15.63
C GLY A 30 2.22 24.52 -17.05
N GLU A 31 2.24 23.19 -17.20
CA GLU A 31 2.07 22.56 -18.50
C GLU A 31 0.63 22.74 -19.01
N ASP A 32 0.50 23.03 -20.31
CA ASP A 32 -0.79 23.15 -20.99
C ASP A 32 -1.36 21.75 -21.28
N ILE A 33 -2.09 21.21 -20.29
CA ILE A 33 -2.65 19.86 -20.29
C ILE A 33 -4.17 19.93 -20.21
N SER A 34 -4.82 19.20 -21.12
CA SER A 34 -6.26 18.99 -21.13
C SER A 34 -6.58 17.52 -20.84
N PHE A 35 -7.27 17.27 -19.73
CA PHE A 35 -7.88 15.98 -19.42
C PHE A 35 -9.22 16.16 -18.71
N VAL A 36 -10.12 15.20 -18.89
CA VAL A 36 -11.46 15.19 -18.27
C VAL A 36 -11.64 13.90 -17.47
N LEU A 37 -12.16 14.04 -16.25
CA LEU A 37 -12.63 12.91 -15.45
C LEU A 37 -14.13 12.74 -15.74
N GLY A 38 -14.46 11.73 -16.54
CA GLY A 38 -15.82 11.28 -16.73
C GLY A 38 -16.31 10.43 -15.56
N GLU A 39 -17.52 9.87 -15.69
CA GLU A 39 -18.09 8.99 -14.67
C GLU A 39 -17.20 7.76 -14.44
N ASP A 40 -16.85 7.04 -15.50
CA ASP A 40 -16.04 5.82 -15.43
C ASP A 40 -14.79 5.87 -16.33
N PHE A 41 -14.39 7.05 -16.82
CA PHE A 41 -13.24 7.18 -17.72
C PHE A 41 -12.40 8.43 -17.51
N LEU A 42 -11.12 8.30 -17.84
CA LEU A 42 -10.18 9.40 -18.02
C LEU A 42 -10.07 9.71 -19.51
N GLU A 43 -10.35 10.94 -19.92
CA GLU A 43 -10.19 11.41 -21.30
C GLU A 43 -8.97 12.33 -21.41
N ILE A 44 -8.09 12.05 -22.38
CA ILE A 44 -6.82 12.75 -22.58
C ILE A 44 -6.66 13.10 -24.06
N ASP A 45 -6.14 14.29 -24.36
CA ASP A 45 -5.85 14.68 -25.75
C ASP A 45 -4.51 14.13 -26.27
N ASP A 46 -4.36 14.13 -27.61
CA ASP A 46 -3.15 13.61 -28.25
C ASP A 46 -1.89 14.41 -27.90
N LYS A 47 -2.02 15.71 -27.64
CA LYS A 47 -0.90 16.59 -27.24
C LYS A 47 -0.33 16.13 -25.91
N THR A 48 -1.19 15.84 -24.94
CA THR A 48 -0.82 15.33 -23.62
C THR A 48 -0.17 13.95 -23.75
N ILE A 49 -0.71 13.05 -24.59
CA ILE A 49 -0.11 11.72 -24.82
C ILE A 49 1.29 11.86 -25.43
N ASN A 50 1.46 12.73 -26.42
CA ASN A 50 2.75 12.93 -27.10
C ASN A 50 3.86 13.36 -26.14
N ASN A 51 3.53 14.18 -25.15
CA ASN A 51 4.48 14.66 -24.13
C ASN A 51 4.47 13.85 -22.83
N PHE A 52 3.67 12.78 -22.74
CA PHE A 52 3.44 12.08 -21.46
C PHE A 52 4.71 11.51 -20.82
N HIS A 53 5.69 11.09 -21.63
CA HIS A 53 6.99 10.63 -21.16
C HIS A 53 7.74 11.70 -20.32
N ASN A 54 7.60 12.98 -20.65
CA ASN A 54 8.17 14.07 -19.84
C ASN A 54 7.47 14.16 -18.49
N TYR A 55 6.14 14.21 -18.51
CA TYR A 55 5.31 14.31 -17.31
C TYR A 55 5.55 13.15 -16.34
N TYR A 56 5.67 11.93 -16.88
CA TYR A 56 5.97 10.72 -16.13
C TYR A 56 7.29 10.84 -15.37
N PHE A 57 8.38 11.16 -16.07
CA PHE A 57 9.70 11.24 -15.44
C PHE A 57 9.83 12.43 -14.49
N ASP A 58 9.22 13.56 -14.81
CA ASP A 58 9.22 14.74 -13.95
C ASP A 58 8.49 14.43 -12.63
N TYR A 59 7.30 13.80 -12.68
CA TYR A 59 6.56 13.39 -11.49
C TYR A 59 7.43 12.54 -10.53
N PHE A 60 8.09 11.50 -11.03
CA PHE A 60 8.90 10.62 -10.18
C PHE A 60 10.22 11.27 -9.73
N TYR A 61 10.80 12.15 -10.55
CA TYR A 61 11.97 12.93 -10.17
C TYR A 61 11.65 13.84 -8.99
N ASP A 62 10.56 14.60 -9.06
CA ASP A 62 10.16 15.52 -8.00
C ASP A 62 9.71 14.77 -6.75
N GLU A 63 8.89 13.71 -6.90
CA GLU A 63 8.47 12.89 -5.77
C GLU A 63 9.67 12.30 -5.02
N TYR A 64 10.73 11.89 -5.74
CA TYR A 64 11.96 11.43 -5.12
C TYR A 64 12.72 12.56 -4.42
N THR A 65 12.93 13.68 -5.10
CA THR A 65 13.74 14.78 -4.57
C THR A 65 13.10 15.38 -3.32
N GLU A 66 11.78 15.59 -3.32
CA GLU A 66 11.01 16.13 -2.20
C GLU A 66 10.93 15.19 -0.99
N LYS A 67 10.96 13.86 -1.19
CA LYS A 67 10.72 12.92 -0.09
C LYS A 67 11.96 12.16 0.39
N GLU A 68 12.82 11.75 -0.52
CA GLU A 68 13.95 10.86 -0.21
C GLU A 68 15.29 11.59 -0.29
N TYR A 69 15.47 12.48 -1.27
CA TYR A 69 16.72 13.22 -1.39
C TYR A 69 16.90 14.26 -0.27
N ILE A 70 15.81 14.91 0.16
CA ILE A 70 15.83 15.82 1.33
C ILE A 70 16.36 15.10 2.57
N LYS A 71 16.01 13.84 2.82
CA LYS A 71 16.54 13.07 3.96
C LYS A 71 18.06 12.92 3.92
N ILE A 72 18.64 12.77 2.73
CA ILE A 72 20.10 12.72 2.54
C ILE A 72 20.71 14.08 2.88
N LYS A 73 20.10 15.18 2.39
CA LYS A 73 20.53 16.53 2.71
C LYS A 73 20.41 16.86 4.19
N ASP A 74 19.31 16.48 4.84
CA ASP A 74 19.09 16.73 6.27
C ASP A 74 20.10 15.97 7.13
N ARG A 75 20.36 14.70 6.81
CA ARG A 75 21.42 13.94 7.47
C ARG A 75 22.78 14.58 7.29
N PHE A 76 23.08 15.07 6.09
CA PHE A 76 24.33 15.78 5.83
C PHE A 76 24.41 17.11 6.60
N ASN A 77 23.32 17.88 6.67
CA ASN A 77 23.23 19.12 7.43
C ASN A 77 23.46 18.87 8.94
N GLN A 78 22.97 17.76 9.49
CA GLN A 78 23.27 17.38 10.87
C GLN A 78 24.77 17.09 11.09
N LEU A 79 25.46 16.53 10.09
CA LEU A 79 26.91 16.32 10.16
C LEU A 79 27.67 17.64 10.14
N LYS A 80 27.20 18.66 9.39
CA LYS A 80 27.84 19.99 9.35
C LYS A 80 27.89 20.68 10.71
N LEU A 81 26.93 20.39 11.58
CA LEU A 81 26.82 21.01 12.91
C LEU A 81 27.74 20.36 13.95
N ARG A 82 28.44 19.28 13.60
CA ARG A 82 29.34 18.58 14.49
C ARG A 82 30.78 19.05 14.30
N SER A 83 31.57 18.95 15.36
CA SER A 83 33.01 19.26 15.36
C SER A 83 33.78 18.36 16.33
N ASP A 84 33.18 17.23 16.71
CA ASP A 84 33.78 16.24 17.61
C ASP A 84 34.73 15.31 16.86
N GLY A 85 35.67 14.70 17.58
CA GLY A 85 36.71 13.84 16.98
C GLY A 85 36.16 12.62 16.21
N ASP A 86 34.92 12.20 16.48
CA ASP A 86 34.27 11.08 15.80
C ASP A 86 33.59 11.45 14.47
N ILE A 87 33.52 12.74 14.12
CA ILE A 87 32.84 13.22 12.89
C ILE A 87 33.34 12.54 11.61
N ILE A 88 34.63 12.23 11.53
CA ILE A 88 35.20 11.60 10.32
C ILE A 88 34.64 10.20 10.11
N LYS A 89 34.44 9.42 11.18
CA LYS A 89 33.83 8.08 11.08
C LYS A 89 32.39 8.20 10.57
N GLU A 90 31.64 9.18 11.05
CA GLU A 90 30.27 9.44 10.61
C GLU A 90 30.20 9.95 9.17
N ILE A 91 31.16 10.77 8.71
CA ILE A 91 31.28 11.19 7.30
C ILE A 91 31.58 9.99 6.41
N GLU A 92 32.51 9.11 6.79
CA GLU A 92 32.81 7.89 6.01
C GLU A 92 31.60 6.96 5.95
N LYS A 93 30.91 6.79 7.08
CA LYS A 93 29.66 6.05 7.14
C LYS A 93 28.61 6.66 6.21
N PHE A 94 28.43 7.98 6.25
CA PHE A 94 27.54 8.69 5.35
C PHE A 94 27.90 8.48 3.87
N LEU A 95 29.17 8.62 3.49
CA LEU A 95 29.61 8.44 2.10
C LEU A 95 29.42 7.01 1.60
N SER A 96 29.66 6.02 2.46
CA SER A 96 29.47 4.60 2.12
C SER A 96 27.99 4.23 1.97
N GLU A 97 27.12 4.67 2.88
CA GLU A 97 25.69 4.38 2.85
C GLU A 97 24.98 5.12 1.71
N THR A 98 25.35 6.37 1.45
CA THR A 98 24.77 7.16 0.35
C THR A 98 25.36 6.83 -1.02
N LYS A 99 26.55 6.20 -1.06
CA LYS A 99 27.33 5.91 -2.26
C LYS A 99 27.63 7.14 -3.12
N LEU A 100 27.81 8.31 -2.48
CA LEU A 100 28.02 9.58 -3.17
C LEU A 100 29.22 9.54 -4.14
N ALA A 101 30.35 9.00 -3.69
CA ALA A 101 31.58 8.91 -4.50
C ALA A 101 31.39 8.04 -5.76
N ASP A 102 30.73 6.89 -5.64
CA ASP A 102 30.42 6.00 -6.78
C ASP A 102 29.49 6.70 -7.78
N LYS A 103 28.46 7.41 -7.29
CA LYS A 103 27.52 8.14 -8.15
C LYS A 103 28.14 9.34 -8.85
N ALA A 104 28.97 10.11 -8.15
CA ALA A 104 29.72 11.22 -8.72
C ALA A 104 30.71 10.74 -9.79
N THR A 105 31.43 9.65 -9.53
CA THR A 105 32.35 9.03 -10.51
C THR A 105 31.60 8.64 -11.80
N LYS A 106 30.43 7.99 -11.67
CA LYS A 106 29.60 7.60 -12.83
C LYS A 106 29.04 8.77 -13.64
N LYS A 107 29.06 9.98 -13.09
CA LYS A 107 28.63 11.23 -13.75
C LYS A 107 29.82 12.11 -14.18
N GLY A 108 31.04 11.57 -14.20
CA GLY A 108 32.23 12.27 -14.73
C GLY A 108 32.91 13.21 -13.75
N PHE A 109 32.67 13.05 -12.43
CA PHE A 109 33.32 13.86 -11.39
C PHE A 109 34.50 13.13 -10.71
N GLU A 110 35.25 12.31 -11.45
CA GLU A 110 36.33 11.48 -10.86
C GLU A 110 37.43 12.30 -10.20
N SER A 111 37.78 13.46 -10.77
CA SER A 111 38.77 14.38 -10.19
C SER A 111 38.31 14.91 -8.83
N GLU A 112 37.06 15.38 -8.74
CA GLU A 112 36.48 15.89 -7.51
C GLU A 112 36.36 14.82 -6.42
N VAL A 113 36.08 13.56 -6.80
CA VAL A 113 36.05 12.42 -5.89
C VAL A 113 37.44 12.06 -5.39
N LYS A 114 38.47 12.08 -6.24
CA LYS A 114 39.86 11.85 -5.81
C LYS A 114 40.30 12.90 -4.80
N GLU A 115 40.03 14.18 -5.07
CA GLU A 115 40.29 15.28 -4.13
C GLU A 115 39.58 15.07 -2.79
N LEU A 116 38.29 14.71 -2.82
CA LEU A 116 37.50 14.41 -1.62
C LEU A 116 38.16 13.32 -0.77
N LEU A 117 38.56 12.21 -1.38
CA LEU A 117 39.18 11.07 -0.68
C LEU A 117 40.56 11.45 -0.10
N ASP A 118 41.32 12.30 -0.78
CA ASP A 118 42.61 12.76 -0.27
C ASP A 118 42.47 13.74 0.89
N ILE A 119 41.43 14.59 0.88
CA ILE A 119 41.08 15.45 2.02
C ILE A 119 40.71 14.58 3.23
N ILE A 120 39.92 13.51 3.06
CA ILE A 120 39.59 12.57 4.15
C ILE A 120 40.85 11.98 4.78
N LYS A 121 41.82 11.53 3.97
CA LYS A 121 43.11 11.01 4.47
C LYS A 121 43.88 12.06 5.27
N LYS A 122 43.83 13.33 4.88
CA LYS A 122 44.50 14.43 5.60
C LYS A 122 43.86 14.67 6.96
N VAL A 123 42.52 14.77 7.03
CA VAL A 123 41.82 14.99 8.32
C VAL A 123 41.99 13.80 9.27
N LYS A 124 42.10 12.57 8.74
CA LYS A 124 42.42 11.38 9.56
C LYS A 124 43.79 11.45 10.22
N LYS A 125 44.78 12.05 9.55
CA LYS A 125 46.14 12.15 10.09
C LYS A 125 46.23 13.24 11.15
N ASN A 126 45.66 14.42 10.87
CA ASN A 126 45.61 15.55 11.78
C ASN A 126 44.20 16.15 11.75
N HIS A 127 43.53 16.18 12.90
CA HIS A 127 42.19 16.75 13.04
C HIS A 127 42.24 18.29 13.02
N ASP A 128 42.34 18.85 11.82
CA ASP A 128 42.32 20.28 11.55
C ASP A 128 40.92 20.75 11.12
N LEU A 129 40.37 21.72 11.86
CA LEU A 129 39.02 22.26 11.64
C LEU A 129 38.89 22.94 10.27
N ASN A 130 39.95 23.56 9.76
CA ASN A 130 39.91 24.19 8.43
C ASN A 130 39.81 23.14 7.33
N THR A 131 40.61 22.08 7.40
CA THR A 131 40.56 20.96 6.45
C THR A 131 39.23 20.21 6.53
N LEU A 132 38.63 20.09 7.72
CA LEU A 132 37.28 19.55 7.90
C LEU A 132 36.20 20.44 7.24
N ALA A 133 36.30 21.76 7.37
CA ALA A 133 35.37 22.68 6.70
C ALA A 133 35.47 22.56 5.17
N ILE A 134 36.69 22.43 4.62
CA ILE A 134 36.91 22.19 3.19
C ILE A 134 36.27 20.86 2.75
N LEU A 135 36.41 19.80 3.56
CA LEU A 135 35.79 18.50 3.31
C LEU A 135 34.26 18.63 3.21
N ILE A 136 33.64 19.28 4.21
CA ILE A 136 32.20 19.50 4.26
C ILE A 136 31.74 20.28 3.01
N ASN A 137 32.41 21.37 2.66
CA ASN A 137 32.05 22.16 1.49
C ASN A 137 32.16 21.37 0.17
N LYS A 138 33.14 20.47 0.06
CA LYS A 138 33.27 19.59 -1.12
C LYS A 138 32.12 18.60 -1.22
N ILE A 139 31.72 17.97 -0.10
CA ILE A 139 30.56 17.07 -0.06
C ILE A 139 29.29 17.83 -0.41
N GLU A 140 29.11 19.04 0.14
CA GLU A 140 27.97 19.89 -0.17
C GLU A 140 27.88 20.24 -1.66
N SER A 141 29.01 20.66 -2.24
CA SER A 141 29.10 20.98 -3.66
C SER A 141 28.64 19.81 -4.52
N LEU A 142 29.13 18.60 -4.23
CA LEU A 142 28.70 17.39 -4.94
C LEU A 142 27.20 17.11 -4.75
N LEU A 143 26.66 17.20 -3.54
CA LEU A 143 25.23 16.97 -3.26
C LEU A 143 24.30 17.99 -3.93
N ASN A 144 24.81 19.16 -4.33
CA ASN A 144 24.04 20.20 -4.99
C ASN A 144 24.15 20.18 -6.52
N LYS A 145 25.00 19.33 -7.13
CA LYS A 145 25.08 19.18 -8.58
C LYS A 145 23.86 18.43 -9.14
N ASN A 146 23.22 19.02 -10.15
CA ASN A 146 22.02 18.46 -10.78
C ASN A 146 22.23 17.03 -11.31
N ASP A 147 23.38 16.73 -11.93
CA ASP A 147 23.70 15.38 -12.44
C ASP A 147 23.75 14.33 -11.33
N ILE A 148 24.19 14.72 -10.13
CA ILE A 148 24.23 13.83 -8.97
C ILE A 148 22.81 13.60 -8.46
N VAL A 149 22.04 14.66 -8.26
CA VAL A 149 20.61 14.55 -7.86
C VAL A 149 19.83 13.67 -8.84
N GLU A 150 20.03 13.89 -10.14
CA GLU A 150 19.45 13.08 -11.20
C GLU A 150 19.85 11.61 -11.09
N LYS A 151 21.13 11.34 -10.85
CA LYS A 151 21.60 9.95 -10.68
C LYS A 151 20.92 9.28 -9.48
N TYR A 152 20.75 10.01 -8.37
CA TYR A 152 20.01 9.52 -7.21
C TYR A 152 18.55 9.22 -7.55
N ALA A 153 17.88 10.14 -8.25
CA ALA A 153 16.49 9.97 -8.68
C ALA A 153 16.31 8.76 -9.61
N LEU A 154 17.11 8.64 -10.66
CA LEU A 154 17.03 7.53 -11.61
C LEU A 154 17.31 6.16 -10.96
N ASP A 155 18.28 6.09 -10.04
CA ASP A 155 18.53 4.85 -9.29
C ASP A 155 17.34 4.49 -8.39
N ASN A 156 16.69 5.47 -7.78
CA ASN A 156 15.51 5.24 -6.97
C ASN A 156 14.31 4.80 -7.81
N ILE A 157 14.02 5.51 -8.90
CA ILE A 157 12.97 5.15 -9.87
C ILE A 157 13.15 3.70 -10.31
N ARG A 158 14.36 3.35 -10.74
CA ARG A 158 14.68 1.99 -11.17
C ARG A 158 14.48 0.98 -10.04
N SER A 159 15.02 1.25 -8.85
CA SER A 159 14.90 0.33 -7.71
C SER A 159 13.45 0.15 -7.24
N MET A 160 12.66 1.21 -7.23
CA MET A 160 11.25 1.18 -6.87
C MET A 160 10.45 0.37 -7.89
N MET A 161 10.65 0.63 -9.18
CA MET A 161 9.87 0.01 -10.25
C MET A 161 10.25 -1.46 -10.51
N TYR A 162 11.55 -1.74 -10.65
CA TYR A 162 12.09 -3.02 -11.10
C TYR A 162 11.84 -4.20 -10.15
N ASP A 163 11.93 -3.98 -8.83
CA ASP A 163 11.76 -5.10 -7.90
C ASP A 163 10.31 -5.26 -7.43
N ASN A 164 9.48 -4.22 -7.56
CA ASN A 164 8.14 -4.17 -6.94
C ASN A 164 6.97 -4.17 -7.93
N PHE A 165 7.12 -3.62 -9.13
CA PHE A 165 6.00 -3.44 -10.07
C PHE A 165 6.23 -4.13 -11.40
N PHE A 166 7.44 -4.08 -11.93
CA PHE A 166 7.74 -4.48 -13.30
C PHE A 166 9.01 -5.30 -13.36
N GLY A 167 9.12 -6.22 -14.31
CA GLY A 167 10.41 -6.87 -14.62
C GLY A 167 11.39 -5.94 -15.36
N GLN A 168 12.22 -6.51 -16.23
CA GLN A 168 13.17 -5.76 -17.06
C GLN A 168 12.46 -5.02 -18.22
N MET A 169 11.71 -3.95 -17.93
CA MET A 169 11.18 -3.05 -18.96
C MET A 169 12.29 -2.24 -19.64
N SER A 170 12.00 -1.66 -20.81
CA SER A 170 13.02 -1.10 -21.70
C SER A 170 13.92 -0.05 -21.02
N PHE A 171 13.36 1.00 -20.45
CA PHE A 171 14.10 2.05 -19.73
C PHE A 171 14.60 1.61 -18.34
N LEU A 172 14.23 0.42 -17.86
CA LEU A 172 14.69 -0.15 -16.58
C LEU A 172 15.91 -1.08 -16.74
N GLN A 173 16.36 -1.33 -17.98
CA GLN A 173 17.48 -2.23 -18.24
C GLN A 173 18.78 -1.76 -17.55
N LYS A 174 19.53 -2.71 -16.99
CA LYS A 174 20.78 -2.44 -16.26
C LYS A 174 21.81 -1.67 -17.11
N GLY A 175 21.89 -1.97 -18.41
CA GLY A 175 22.78 -1.30 -19.35
C GLY A 175 22.49 0.19 -19.55
N LEU A 176 21.30 0.66 -19.17
CA LEU A 176 20.89 2.05 -19.29
C LEU A 176 21.12 2.85 -18.01
N SER A 177 21.61 2.21 -16.93
CA SER A 177 21.70 2.83 -15.61
C SER A 177 22.56 4.09 -15.51
N ASN A 178 23.43 4.36 -16.49
CA ASN A 178 24.28 5.55 -16.53
C ASN A 178 23.76 6.63 -17.49
N LYS A 179 22.65 6.39 -18.21
CA LYS A 179 22.03 7.38 -19.10
C LYS A 179 21.45 8.56 -18.33
N SER A 180 21.34 9.71 -18.97
CA SER A 180 20.69 10.91 -18.42
C SER A 180 19.17 10.75 -18.33
N LEU A 181 18.51 11.67 -17.62
CA LEU A 181 17.04 11.69 -17.55
C LEU A 181 16.43 11.86 -18.95
N ASP A 182 16.99 12.74 -19.77
CA ASP A 182 16.53 12.98 -21.14
C ASP A 182 16.67 11.74 -22.02
N GLU A 183 17.76 11.00 -21.88
CA GLU A 183 17.92 9.74 -22.61
C GLU A 183 16.88 8.70 -22.19
N HIS A 184 16.50 8.62 -20.91
CA HIS A 184 15.41 7.75 -20.45
C HIS A 184 14.05 8.20 -20.99
N LYS A 185 13.78 9.51 -21.00
CA LYS A 185 12.60 10.13 -21.61
C LYS A 185 12.48 9.74 -23.09
N GLN A 186 13.57 9.82 -23.86
CA GLN A 186 13.59 9.43 -25.27
C GLN A 186 13.36 7.92 -25.49
N ILE A 187 13.89 7.07 -24.62
CA ILE A 187 13.64 5.62 -24.68
C ILE A 187 12.15 5.32 -24.42
N MET A 188 11.55 5.93 -23.39
CA MET A 188 10.12 5.77 -23.13
C MET A 188 9.26 6.31 -24.26
N PHE A 189 9.63 7.45 -24.85
CA PHE A 189 8.94 8.00 -26.02
C PHE A 189 8.91 6.97 -27.16
N LYS A 190 10.08 6.42 -27.50
CA LYS A 190 10.21 5.43 -28.57
C LYS A 190 9.43 4.15 -28.29
N ASP A 191 9.51 3.61 -27.08
CA ASP A 191 9.01 2.26 -26.79
C ASP A 191 7.53 2.22 -26.38
N PHE A 192 6.98 3.31 -25.84
CA PHE A 192 5.61 3.36 -25.31
C PHE A 192 4.74 4.44 -25.96
N ILE A 193 5.28 5.65 -26.18
CA ILE A 193 4.47 6.78 -26.67
C ILE A 193 4.26 6.69 -28.18
N LYS A 194 5.35 6.53 -28.94
CA LYS A 194 5.31 6.49 -30.40
C LYS A 194 4.41 5.38 -30.95
N PRO A 195 4.48 4.11 -30.47
CA PRO A 195 3.56 3.06 -30.89
C PRO A 195 2.09 3.43 -30.66
N LEU A 196 1.78 4.04 -29.51
CA LEU A 196 0.43 4.46 -29.18
C LEU A 196 -0.07 5.60 -30.09
N ILE A 197 0.77 6.60 -30.39
CA ILE A 197 0.42 7.68 -31.33
C ILE A 197 0.07 7.10 -32.70
N VAL A 198 0.84 6.11 -33.17
CA VAL A 198 0.54 5.45 -34.45
C VAL A 198 -0.80 4.72 -34.38
N ASP A 199 -1.10 3.98 -33.31
CA ASP A 199 -2.40 3.32 -33.13
C ASP A 199 -3.57 4.32 -33.14
N ILE A 200 -3.42 5.45 -32.45
CA ILE A 200 -4.40 6.54 -32.39
C ILE A 200 -4.66 7.10 -33.78
N LYS A 201 -3.60 7.48 -34.52
CA LYS A 201 -3.72 8.06 -35.87
C LYS A 201 -4.31 7.08 -36.87
N VAL A 202 -3.92 5.81 -36.82
CA VAL A 202 -4.50 4.78 -37.70
C VAL A 202 -6.00 4.68 -37.45
N LYS A 203 -6.41 4.61 -36.18
CA LYS A 203 -7.82 4.56 -35.80
C LYS A 203 -8.58 5.81 -36.26
N GLU A 204 -8.00 6.99 -36.08
CA GLU A 204 -8.58 8.28 -36.51
C GLU A 204 -8.85 8.29 -38.02
N TYR A 205 -7.87 7.98 -38.85
CA TYR A 205 -8.05 7.95 -40.30
C TYR A 205 -9.08 6.91 -40.75
N LEU A 206 -9.12 5.74 -40.12
CA LEU A 206 -10.12 4.72 -40.42
C LEU A 206 -11.53 5.19 -40.05
N GLN A 207 -11.71 5.83 -38.89
CA GLN A 207 -13.01 6.37 -38.47
C GLN A 207 -13.50 7.50 -39.39
N ASN A 208 -12.58 8.31 -39.90
CA ASN A 208 -12.88 9.41 -40.83
C ASN A 208 -13.00 8.96 -42.30
N ASN A 209 -12.87 7.66 -42.58
CA ASN A 209 -12.82 7.09 -43.93
C ASN A 209 -11.73 7.71 -44.83
N ASP A 210 -10.62 8.17 -44.24
CA ASP A 210 -9.53 8.87 -44.93
C ASP A 210 -8.34 7.95 -45.17
N PHE A 211 -8.56 6.97 -46.04
CA PHE A 211 -7.57 5.93 -46.32
C PHE A 211 -6.35 6.44 -47.10
N ASN A 212 -6.51 7.55 -47.85
CA ASN A 212 -5.41 8.18 -48.58
C ASN A 212 -4.37 8.75 -47.61
N ASN A 213 -4.82 9.56 -46.64
CA ASN A 213 -3.91 10.10 -45.63
C ASN A 213 -3.36 9.02 -44.70
N LEU A 214 -4.14 7.96 -44.39
CA LEU A 214 -3.61 6.78 -43.70
C LEU A 214 -2.43 6.16 -44.45
N SER A 215 -2.57 5.95 -45.75
CA SER A 215 -1.55 5.33 -46.59
C SER A 215 -0.27 6.17 -46.60
N SER A 216 -0.40 7.47 -46.84
CA SER A 216 0.73 8.41 -46.83
C SER A 216 1.39 8.52 -45.46
N PHE A 217 0.60 8.51 -44.38
CA PHE A 217 1.11 8.50 -43.01
C PHE A 217 1.97 7.25 -42.75
N LEU A 218 1.44 6.06 -43.04
CA LEU A 218 2.14 4.79 -42.81
C LEU A 218 3.38 4.60 -43.71
N GLU A 219 3.37 5.11 -44.94
CA GLU A 219 4.53 5.08 -45.84
C GLU A 219 5.70 5.91 -45.27
N ASN A 220 5.39 7.07 -44.68
CA ASN A 220 6.37 8.00 -44.11
C ASN A 220 6.79 7.66 -42.67
N GLU A 221 5.98 6.90 -41.93
CA GLU A 221 6.27 6.59 -40.53
C GLU A 221 7.55 5.77 -40.39
N GLN A 222 8.44 6.11 -39.46
CA GLN A 222 9.68 5.36 -39.23
C GLN A 222 9.59 4.60 -37.90
N GLY A 223 10.05 3.37 -37.82
CA GLY A 223 9.97 2.62 -36.56
C GLY A 223 10.28 1.14 -36.72
N LYS A 224 10.74 0.52 -35.64
CA LYS A 224 11.00 -0.92 -35.56
C LYS A 224 10.03 -1.63 -34.62
N GLU A 225 9.08 -0.90 -34.07
CA GLU A 225 8.05 -1.36 -33.15
C GLU A 225 7.05 -2.25 -33.89
N GLU A 226 6.52 -3.27 -33.21
CA GLU A 226 5.82 -4.38 -33.87
C GLU A 226 4.52 -3.93 -34.56
N ASN A 227 3.78 -3.00 -33.94
CA ASN A 227 2.56 -2.45 -34.54
C ASN A 227 2.84 -1.66 -35.82
N ILE A 228 3.90 -0.83 -35.84
CA ILE A 228 4.30 -0.05 -37.01
C ILE A 228 4.66 -0.99 -38.17
N LYS A 229 5.44 -2.04 -37.89
CA LYS A 229 5.76 -3.07 -38.89
C LYS A 229 4.50 -3.77 -39.41
N ALA A 230 3.59 -4.13 -38.50
CA ALA A 230 2.34 -4.79 -38.85
C ALA A 230 1.47 -3.93 -39.77
N TYR A 231 1.22 -2.68 -39.41
CA TYR A 231 0.44 -1.75 -40.24
C TYR A 231 1.03 -1.57 -41.64
N LYS A 232 2.35 -1.36 -41.74
CA LYS A 232 3.04 -1.27 -43.04
C LYS A 232 2.87 -2.54 -43.87
N ASN A 233 2.93 -3.71 -43.24
CA ASN A 233 2.72 -4.98 -43.93
C ASN A 233 1.26 -5.13 -44.39
N TYR A 234 0.28 -4.71 -43.59
CA TYR A 234 -1.13 -4.71 -43.97
C TYR A 234 -1.40 -3.76 -45.13
N LEU A 235 -0.80 -2.57 -45.12
CA LEU A 235 -0.90 -1.61 -46.23
C LEU A 235 -0.33 -2.20 -47.54
N LYS A 236 0.84 -2.86 -47.47
CA LYS A 236 1.43 -3.53 -48.63
C LYS A 236 0.55 -4.66 -49.16
N LYS A 237 0.02 -5.52 -48.28
CA LYS A 237 -0.82 -6.67 -48.66
C LYS A 237 -2.19 -6.26 -49.21
N SER A 238 -2.76 -5.19 -48.68
CA SER A 238 -4.07 -4.69 -49.10
C SER A 238 -4.05 -4.03 -50.48
N LYS A 239 -2.88 -3.67 -51.04
CA LYS A 239 -2.76 -2.94 -52.32
C LYS A 239 -3.58 -1.64 -52.32
N LYS A 240 -3.58 -0.92 -51.19
CA LYS A 240 -4.37 0.30 -50.95
C LYS A 240 -5.90 0.11 -50.99
N ASP A 241 -6.38 -1.10 -50.70
CA ASP A 241 -7.80 -1.40 -50.51
C ASP A 241 -8.16 -1.37 -49.00
N VAL A 242 -9.09 -0.51 -48.60
CA VAL A 242 -9.45 -0.32 -47.19
C VAL A 242 -10.11 -1.56 -46.57
N ASN A 243 -10.89 -2.32 -47.35
CA ASN A 243 -11.58 -3.51 -46.86
C ASN A 243 -10.55 -4.61 -46.54
N LYS A 244 -9.59 -4.84 -47.43
CA LYS A 244 -8.49 -5.80 -47.19
C LYS A 244 -7.56 -5.37 -46.05
N PHE A 245 -7.37 -4.07 -45.88
CA PHE A 245 -6.63 -3.54 -44.74
C PHE A 245 -7.37 -3.86 -43.43
N ASN A 246 -8.68 -3.58 -43.37
CA ASN A 246 -9.52 -3.85 -42.21
C ASN A 246 -9.62 -5.35 -41.91
N GLU A 247 -9.73 -6.22 -42.91
CA GLU A 247 -9.68 -7.68 -42.73
C GLU A 247 -8.38 -8.13 -42.04
N SER A 248 -7.24 -7.58 -42.50
CA SER A 248 -5.93 -7.87 -41.91
C SER A 248 -5.81 -7.34 -40.47
N LEU A 249 -6.40 -6.19 -40.20
CA LEU A 249 -6.43 -5.58 -38.87
C LEU A 249 -7.28 -6.41 -37.91
N CYS A 250 -8.50 -6.78 -38.31
CA CYS A 250 -9.46 -7.56 -37.53
C CYS A 250 -8.98 -8.99 -37.24
N ALA A 251 -8.06 -9.54 -38.03
CA ALA A 251 -7.45 -10.83 -37.76
C ALA A 251 -6.51 -10.84 -36.53
N ASN A 252 -6.15 -9.67 -35.99
CA ASN A 252 -5.34 -9.59 -34.78
C ASN A 252 -6.17 -9.82 -33.52
N SER A 253 -5.52 -10.37 -32.49
CA SER A 253 -6.08 -10.36 -31.14
C SER A 253 -6.21 -8.92 -30.64
N TYR A 254 -7.38 -8.60 -30.12
CA TYR A 254 -7.64 -7.33 -29.42
C TYR A 254 -7.20 -7.44 -27.97
N CYS A 255 -6.86 -6.30 -27.38
CA CYS A 255 -6.42 -6.23 -26.00
C CYS A 255 -7.47 -6.77 -25.03
N SER A 256 -7.09 -7.71 -24.16
CA SER A 256 -7.98 -8.30 -23.15
C SER A 256 -8.39 -7.33 -22.03
N ILE A 257 -7.70 -6.19 -21.88
CA ILE A 257 -7.97 -5.21 -20.81
C ILE A 257 -8.98 -4.15 -21.27
N CYS A 258 -8.74 -3.50 -22.41
CA CYS A 258 -9.62 -2.43 -22.88
C CYS A 258 -10.50 -2.82 -24.07
N ASN A 259 -10.13 -3.86 -24.81
CA ASN A 259 -10.78 -4.28 -26.06
C ASN A 259 -10.85 -3.18 -27.15
N ILE A 260 -10.01 -2.14 -27.06
CA ILE A 260 -10.03 -0.97 -27.97
C ILE A 260 -9.06 -1.14 -29.16
N TYR A 261 -7.85 -1.62 -28.87
CA TYR A 261 -6.76 -1.68 -29.86
C TYR A 261 -6.22 -3.11 -30.00
N PRO A 262 -5.70 -3.48 -31.19
CA PRO A 262 -4.99 -4.74 -31.38
C PRO A 262 -3.73 -4.84 -30.50
N SER A 263 -3.35 -6.05 -30.13
CA SER A 263 -2.14 -6.29 -29.32
C SER A 263 -0.86 -6.47 -30.14
N PHE A 264 -0.97 -6.76 -31.45
CA PHE A 264 0.18 -7.05 -32.31
C PHE A 264 1.12 -8.12 -31.76
N LYS A 265 0.55 -9.22 -31.25
CA LYS A 265 1.26 -10.37 -30.62
C LYS A 265 1.95 -10.04 -29.28
N GLU A 266 1.66 -8.89 -28.70
CA GLU A 266 2.05 -8.60 -27.32
C GLU A 266 1.07 -9.25 -26.35
N ASP A 267 1.62 -9.89 -25.32
CA ASP A 267 0.85 -10.51 -24.24
C ASP A 267 1.27 -9.92 -22.88
N PHE A 268 0.34 -9.91 -21.93
CA PHE A 268 0.59 -9.56 -20.55
C PHE A 268 1.41 -10.66 -19.86
N ASN A 269 2.41 -10.26 -19.07
CA ASN A 269 3.31 -11.15 -18.33
C ASN A 269 3.98 -10.39 -17.18
N GLU A 270 4.89 -11.04 -16.45
CA GLU A 270 5.60 -10.48 -15.29
C GLU A 270 6.44 -9.23 -15.60
N SER A 271 6.85 -9.04 -16.86
CA SER A 271 7.56 -7.83 -17.28
C SER A 271 6.63 -6.62 -17.35
N ARG A 272 5.33 -6.83 -17.57
CA ARG A 272 4.31 -5.77 -17.69
C ARG A 272 3.77 -5.37 -16.34
N PHE A 273 3.48 -6.34 -15.47
CA PHE A 273 3.11 -6.09 -14.08
C PHE A 273 3.39 -7.33 -13.23
N LEU A 274 4.44 -7.27 -12.43
CA LEU A 274 5.00 -8.38 -11.66
C LEU A 274 4.00 -9.03 -10.69
N ILE A 275 3.09 -8.23 -10.13
CA ILE A 275 2.20 -8.70 -9.06
C ILE A 275 1.18 -9.72 -9.56
N LEU A 276 0.75 -9.58 -10.82
CA LEU A 276 -0.25 -10.45 -11.47
C LEU A 276 0.32 -11.25 -12.65
N GLY A 277 1.47 -10.85 -13.18
CA GLY A 277 2.08 -11.48 -14.34
C GLY A 277 2.88 -12.73 -13.98
N VAL A 278 2.83 -13.72 -14.86
CA VAL A 278 3.65 -14.93 -14.82
C VAL A 278 4.27 -15.19 -16.20
N SER A 279 5.29 -16.04 -16.24
CA SER A 279 6.03 -16.32 -17.47
C SER A 279 5.19 -17.12 -18.47
N ASN A 280 4.90 -16.52 -19.62
CA ASN A 280 4.13 -17.18 -20.69
C ASN A 280 4.84 -18.42 -21.28
N GLU A 281 6.16 -18.53 -21.12
CA GLU A 281 6.98 -19.63 -21.65
C GLU A 281 7.31 -20.70 -20.61
N ASN A 282 7.21 -20.39 -19.32
CA ASN A 282 7.70 -21.29 -18.26
C ASN A 282 6.62 -21.66 -17.23
N ALA A 283 5.46 -21.01 -17.26
CA ALA A 283 4.42 -21.13 -16.24
C ALA A 283 3.04 -21.49 -16.85
N PHE A 284 3.00 -22.31 -17.90
CA PHE A 284 1.76 -22.71 -18.60
C PHE A 284 0.67 -23.23 -17.66
N ASN A 285 1.05 -23.92 -16.58
CA ASN A 285 0.15 -24.50 -15.59
C ASN A 285 -0.62 -23.45 -14.76
N PHE A 286 -0.20 -22.18 -14.79
CA PHE A 286 -0.92 -21.08 -14.15
C PHE A 286 -2.03 -20.50 -15.05
N PHE A 287 -2.11 -20.90 -16.31
CA PHE A 287 -3.09 -20.41 -17.26
C PHE A 287 -4.22 -21.41 -17.48
N TRP A 288 -5.43 -20.87 -17.67
CA TRP A 288 -6.60 -21.69 -18.00
C TRP A 288 -6.37 -22.47 -19.29
N ASN A 289 -6.58 -23.80 -19.23
CA ASN A 289 -6.35 -24.73 -20.35
C ASN A 289 -4.95 -24.62 -20.98
N PHE A 290 -3.93 -24.18 -20.23
CA PHE A 290 -2.56 -23.98 -20.73
C PHE A 290 -2.46 -22.94 -21.87
N ILE A 291 -3.46 -22.07 -22.04
CA ILE A 291 -3.45 -20.99 -23.04
C ILE A 291 -2.78 -19.76 -22.43
N THR A 292 -1.53 -19.50 -22.82
CA THR A 292 -0.71 -18.40 -22.27
C THR A 292 -0.90 -17.06 -22.97
N LYS A 293 -1.88 -16.98 -23.88
CA LYS A 293 -2.21 -15.74 -24.58
C LYS A 293 -3.08 -14.87 -23.67
N TYR A 294 -2.58 -13.68 -23.37
CA TYR A 294 -3.34 -12.60 -22.75
C TYR A 294 -3.01 -11.27 -23.45
N PRO A 295 -3.60 -11.03 -24.63
CA PRO A 295 -3.25 -9.90 -25.50
C PRO A 295 -3.29 -8.52 -24.81
N ILE A 296 -2.27 -7.69 -25.01
CA ILE A 296 -2.22 -6.31 -24.46
C ILE A 296 -1.83 -5.26 -25.51
N CYS A 297 -2.58 -4.15 -25.60
CA CYS A 297 -2.29 -3.06 -26.54
C CYS A 297 -1.33 -2.01 -25.96
N ASN A 298 -0.84 -1.10 -26.83
CA ASN A 298 0.06 -0.01 -26.44
C ASN A 298 -0.56 0.97 -25.43
N LEU A 299 -1.88 1.24 -25.50
CA LEU A 299 -2.57 2.08 -24.53
C LEU A 299 -2.50 1.48 -23.12
N CYS A 300 -2.91 0.22 -22.98
CA CYS A 300 -2.89 -0.44 -21.67
C CYS A 300 -1.48 -0.61 -21.12
N LYS A 301 -0.47 -0.85 -21.98
CA LYS A 301 0.95 -0.84 -21.56
C LYS A 301 1.37 0.51 -20.96
N LEU A 302 0.98 1.62 -21.59
CA LEU A 302 1.29 2.96 -21.07
C LEU A 302 0.55 3.24 -19.76
N VAL A 303 -0.73 2.88 -19.66
CA VAL A 303 -1.50 3.07 -18.43
C VAL A 303 -0.88 2.26 -17.29
N ILE A 304 -0.57 0.97 -17.51
CA ILE A 304 0.03 0.09 -16.50
C ILE A 304 1.35 0.61 -15.92
N LEU A 305 2.16 1.32 -16.73
CA LEU A 305 3.37 1.98 -16.25
C LEU A 305 3.12 2.97 -15.11
N CYS A 306 1.92 3.51 -15.00
CA CYS A 306 1.54 4.48 -13.97
C CYS A 306 1.20 3.84 -12.61
N ALA A 307 1.23 2.49 -12.51
CA ALA A 307 0.97 1.76 -11.26
C ALA A 307 1.74 2.31 -10.03
N PRO A 308 3.05 2.64 -10.10
CA PRO A 308 3.79 3.11 -8.93
C PRO A 308 3.29 4.47 -8.42
N ALA A 309 2.80 5.34 -9.31
CA ALA A 309 2.20 6.61 -8.92
C ALA A 309 0.82 6.42 -8.29
N GLY A 310 0.12 5.33 -8.63
CA GLY A 310 -1.25 5.04 -8.18
C GLY A 310 -1.39 4.55 -6.75
N VAL A 311 -0.31 4.05 -6.14
CA VAL A 311 -0.34 3.44 -4.81
C VAL A 311 0.19 4.35 -3.72
N VAL A 312 0.00 3.93 -2.47
CA VAL A 312 0.66 4.50 -1.30
C VAL A 312 1.65 3.49 -0.72
N LYS A 313 2.91 3.90 -0.61
CA LYS A 313 3.99 3.10 -0.02
C LYS A 313 3.98 3.24 1.50
N PHE A 314 4.19 2.14 2.19
CA PHE A 314 4.38 2.12 3.63
C PHE A 314 5.26 0.94 4.08
N ASP A 315 5.77 1.02 5.29
CA ASP A 315 6.69 0.04 5.83
C ASP A 315 5.98 -0.94 6.76
N LYS A 316 6.21 -2.24 6.58
CA LYS A 316 5.81 -3.25 7.56
C LYS A 316 7.04 -3.90 8.18
N PHE A 317 7.01 -3.96 9.51
CA PHE A 317 7.95 -4.71 10.30
C PHE A 317 7.44 -6.13 10.51
N TYR A 318 8.30 -7.11 10.29
CA TYR A 318 8.03 -8.51 10.60
C TYR A 318 9.27 -9.13 11.22
N MET A 319 9.04 -10.13 12.05
CA MET A 319 10.11 -10.84 12.75
C MET A 319 10.36 -12.14 11.99
N GLU A 320 11.58 -12.32 11.49
CA GLU A 320 12.01 -13.53 10.80
C GLU A 320 13.33 -13.99 11.44
N LYS A 321 13.34 -15.19 12.02
CA LYS A 321 14.51 -15.76 12.73
C LYS A 321 15.09 -14.82 13.79
N GLU A 322 14.24 -14.26 14.65
CA GLU A 322 14.60 -13.36 15.76
C GLU A 322 15.19 -12.00 15.35
N GLU A 323 15.29 -11.71 14.05
CA GLU A 323 15.65 -10.40 13.52
C GLU A 323 14.42 -9.64 13.02
N TRP A 324 14.41 -8.32 13.26
CA TRP A 324 13.37 -7.44 12.74
C TRP A 324 13.72 -7.03 11.31
N TRP A 325 12.87 -7.43 10.38
CA TRP A 325 12.98 -7.03 9.00
C TRP A 325 11.93 -5.99 8.65
N LYS A 326 12.33 -5.05 7.80
CA LYS A 326 11.48 -4.00 7.26
C LYS A 326 11.26 -4.26 5.77
N ARG A 327 10.02 -4.44 5.35
CA ARG A 327 9.65 -4.54 3.92
C ARG A 327 8.73 -3.39 3.54
N ASN A 328 8.95 -2.88 2.34
CA ASN A 328 8.02 -1.97 1.69
C ASN A 328 6.79 -2.74 1.25
N PHE A 329 5.62 -2.20 1.55
CA PHE A 329 4.34 -2.61 1.02
C PHE A 329 3.68 -1.43 0.31
N TYR A 330 2.81 -1.76 -0.63
CA TYR A 330 2.03 -0.82 -1.41
C TYR A 330 0.56 -1.11 -1.16
N THR A 331 -0.23 -0.05 -1.02
CA THR A 331 -1.68 -0.17 -0.86
C THR A 331 -2.43 0.70 -1.86
N PHE A 332 -3.59 0.21 -2.26
CA PHE A 332 -4.57 0.89 -3.09
C PHE A 332 -5.97 0.55 -2.58
N VAL A 333 -6.89 1.49 -2.69
CA VAL A 333 -8.31 1.26 -2.37
C VAL A 333 -9.12 1.38 -3.63
N ASN A 334 -9.73 0.27 -4.03
CA ASN A 334 -10.65 0.20 -5.14
C ASN A 334 -12.08 0.32 -4.63
N LEU A 335 -12.90 1.07 -5.35
CA LEU A 335 -14.28 1.36 -5.04
C LEU A 335 -15.10 1.21 -6.32
N ASP A 336 -16.28 0.62 -6.21
CA ASP A 336 -17.29 0.62 -7.29
C ASP A 336 -18.01 1.98 -7.28
N THR A 337 -17.35 3.02 -7.79
CA THR A 337 -17.82 4.41 -7.85
C THR A 337 -17.23 5.13 -9.06
N ASN A 338 -17.62 6.38 -9.28
CA ASN A 338 -17.06 7.19 -10.35
C ASN A 338 -15.55 7.47 -10.14
N LEU A 339 -14.86 7.79 -11.23
CA LEU A 339 -13.41 7.98 -11.24
C LEU A 339 -12.94 9.11 -10.31
N GLU A 340 -13.71 10.21 -10.22
CA GLU A 340 -13.36 11.36 -9.38
C GLU A 340 -13.37 10.98 -7.89
N ASP A 341 -14.39 10.25 -7.44
CA ASP A 341 -14.48 9.78 -6.06
C ASP A 341 -13.42 8.74 -5.73
N LEU A 342 -13.16 7.81 -6.66
CA LEU A 342 -12.07 6.84 -6.52
C LEU A 342 -10.72 7.56 -6.35
N PHE A 343 -10.47 8.58 -7.16
CA PHE A 343 -9.27 9.41 -7.08
C PHE A 343 -9.18 10.15 -5.74
N LYS A 344 -10.24 10.87 -5.33
CA LYS A 344 -10.29 11.61 -4.06
C LYS A 344 -10.04 10.72 -2.84
N LYS A 345 -10.63 9.52 -2.80
CA LYS A 345 -10.43 8.57 -1.69
C LYS A 345 -8.97 8.09 -1.63
N ASN A 346 -8.33 7.84 -2.77
CA ASN A 346 -6.91 7.49 -2.81
C ASN A 346 -5.98 8.67 -2.50
N GLU A 347 -6.37 9.92 -2.80
CA GLU A 347 -5.65 11.11 -2.32
C GLU A 347 -5.74 11.27 -0.80
N SER A 348 -6.91 10.98 -0.21
CA SER A 348 -7.07 10.95 1.24
C SER A 348 -6.17 9.90 1.89
N LEU A 349 -6.05 8.70 1.30
CA LEU A 349 -5.10 7.67 1.73
C LEU A 349 -3.65 8.18 1.63
N LYS A 350 -3.29 8.84 0.52
CA LYS A 350 -1.94 9.39 0.30
C LYS A 350 -1.57 10.46 1.34
N LYS A 351 -2.51 11.30 1.77
CA LYS A 351 -2.25 12.30 2.82
C LYS A 351 -1.87 11.69 4.18
N LYS A 352 -2.11 10.40 4.40
CA LYS A 352 -1.80 9.68 5.65
C LYS A 352 -0.43 9.00 5.68
N ILE A 353 0.44 9.29 4.70
CA ILE A 353 1.81 8.75 4.61
C ILE A 353 2.62 8.93 5.90
N SER A 354 2.34 9.95 6.71
CA SER A 354 3.08 10.21 7.95
C SER A 354 2.81 9.22 9.10
N SER A 355 1.81 8.35 8.96
CA SER A 355 1.54 7.32 9.97
C SER A 355 2.43 6.09 9.79
N ASP A 356 2.78 5.41 10.89
CA ASP A 356 3.49 4.13 10.87
C ASP A 356 2.73 3.06 10.04
N ASN A 357 1.43 3.25 9.81
CA ASN A 357 0.61 2.38 8.97
C ASN A 357 -0.53 3.15 8.26
N PRO A 358 -0.24 3.82 7.12
CA PRO A 358 -1.20 4.65 6.37
C PRO A 358 -2.45 3.89 5.94
N TYR A 359 -2.26 2.63 5.55
CA TYR A 359 -3.35 1.72 5.22
C TYR A 359 -4.33 1.59 6.39
N LYS A 360 -3.86 1.18 7.56
CA LYS A 360 -4.75 0.93 8.70
C LYS A 360 -5.39 2.20 9.24
N GLU A 361 -4.68 3.32 9.19
CA GLU A 361 -5.25 4.63 9.55
C GLU A 361 -6.32 5.08 8.56
N PHE A 362 -6.14 4.82 7.27
CA PHE A 362 -7.17 5.10 6.28
C PHE A 362 -8.40 4.22 6.43
N ILE A 363 -8.22 2.94 6.76
CA ILE A 363 -9.33 2.06 7.08
C ILE A 363 -10.11 2.59 8.29
N VAL A 364 -9.44 3.04 9.36
CA VAL A 364 -10.13 3.62 10.52
C VAL A 364 -11.06 4.74 10.07
N ASP A 365 -10.58 5.67 9.23
CA ASP A 365 -11.42 6.76 8.72
C ASP A 365 -12.53 6.28 7.81
N ILE A 366 -12.25 5.36 6.86
CA ILE A 366 -13.30 4.79 6.01
C ILE A 366 -14.37 4.15 6.87
N LEU A 367 -13.99 3.39 7.90
CA LEU A 367 -14.93 2.70 8.79
C LEU A 367 -15.61 3.64 9.80
N GLU A 368 -15.01 4.78 10.12
CA GLU A 368 -15.66 5.84 10.88
C GLU A 368 -16.66 6.62 10.02
N GLN A 369 -16.36 6.83 8.73
CA GLN A 369 -17.23 7.45 7.71
C GLN A 369 -18.33 6.50 7.20
N ALA A 370 -18.08 5.19 7.24
CA ALA A 370 -18.95 4.09 6.81
C ALA A 370 -20.39 4.10 7.34
N ARG A 371 -20.66 4.93 8.35
CA ARG A 371 -21.98 5.08 8.98
C ARG A 371 -22.96 5.90 8.16
N GLU A 372 -22.47 6.89 7.41
CA GLU A 372 -23.27 7.65 6.45
C GLU A 372 -23.46 6.86 5.16
N GLU A 373 -22.51 5.97 4.86
CA GLU A 373 -22.54 5.11 3.69
C GLU A 373 -23.52 3.92 3.87
N SER A 374 -24.02 3.42 2.74
CA SER A 374 -24.89 2.25 2.75
C SER A 374 -24.09 0.97 3.06
N ILE A 375 -24.75 -0.07 3.58
CA ILE A 375 -24.12 -1.40 3.74
C ILE A 375 -23.60 -1.93 2.38
N TRP A 376 -24.22 -1.51 1.28
CA TRP A 376 -23.82 -1.83 -0.08
C TRP A 376 -22.50 -1.13 -0.46
N THR A 377 -22.39 0.17 -0.18
CA THR A 377 -21.16 0.95 -0.42
C THR A 377 -19.95 0.32 0.27
N LEU A 378 -20.11 -0.10 1.53
CA LEU A 378 -19.03 -0.75 2.26
C LEU A 378 -18.58 -2.07 1.64
N GLN A 379 -19.52 -2.87 1.13
CA GLN A 379 -19.19 -4.14 0.49
C GLN A 379 -18.40 -3.97 -0.81
N ASN A 380 -18.54 -2.80 -1.45
CA ASN A 380 -17.85 -2.47 -2.69
C ASN A 380 -16.46 -1.84 -2.47
N ILE A 381 -15.99 -1.79 -1.22
CA ILE A 381 -14.62 -1.39 -0.92
C ILE A 381 -13.72 -2.62 -0.98
N LEU A 382 -12.77 -2.58 -1.91
CA LEU A 382 -11.68 -3.53 -2.02
C LEU A 382 -10.38 -2.85 -1.65
N PHE A 383 -9.80 -3.29 -0.54
CA PHE A 383 -8.45 -2.91 -0.16
C PHE A 383 -7.46 -3.88 -0.75
N VAL A 384 -6.49 -3.35 -1.49
CA VAL A 384 -5.41 -4.14 -2.05
C VAL A 384 -4.11 -3.76 -1.36
N GLU A 385 -3.40 -4.76 -0.86
CA GLU A 385 -2.06 -4.63 -0.34
C GLU A 385 -1.14 -5.61 -1.06
N PHE A 386 0.01 -5.13 -1.50
CA PHE A 386 0.98 -6.01 -2.13
C PHE A 386 2.42 -5.60 -1.89
N ASN A 387 3.32 -6.56 -2.10
CA ASN A 387 4.72 -6.29 -2.40
C ASN A 387 5.23 -7.28 -3.43
N GLY A 388 6.18 -6.83 -4.25
CA GLY A 388 6.86 -7.64 -5.24
C GLY A 388 8.32 -7.82 -4.85
N GLN A 389 8.88 -8.95 -5.26
CA GLN A 389 10.33 -9.19 -5.29
C GLN A 389 10.66 -9.95 -6.57
N TYR A 390 11.04 -9.20 -7.61
CA TYR A 390 11.32 -9.76 -8.94
C TYR A 390 12.39 -10.86 -8.88
N GLN A 391 13.52 -10.62 -8.20
CA GLN A 391 14.64 -11.56 -8.14
C GLN A 391 14.28 -12.91 -7.50
N SER A 392 13.46 -12.89 -6.44
CA SER A 392 13.01 -14.12 -5.77
C SER A 392 11.77 -14.72 -6.43
N LYS A 393 11.23 -14.08 -7.48
CA LYS A 393 9.96 -14.42 -8.15
C LYS A 393 8.81 -14.58 -7.16
N LYS A 394 8.76 -13.71 -6.15
CA LYS A 394 7.73 -13.72 -5.11
C LYS A 394 6.93 -12.43 -5.16
N SER A 395 5.61 -12.55 -5.22
CA SER A 395 4.67 -11.48 -4.93
C SER A 395 3.84 -11.89 -3.72
N ASN A 396 3.63 -10.97 -2.78
CA ASN A 396 2.55 -11.13 -1.81
C ASN A 396 1.45 -10.17 -2.23
N LEU A 397 0.24 -10.69 -2.33
CA LEU A 397 -0.94 -9.95 -2.71
C LEU A 397 -2.06 -10.31 -1.73
N LYS A 398 -2.67 -9.29 -1.15
CA LYS A 398 -3.78 -9.42 -0.21
C LYS A 398 -4.96 -8.63 -0.73
N TYR A 399 -6.05 -9.35 -0.94
CA TYR A 399 -7.36 -8.80 -1.21
C TYR A 399 -8.17 -8.79 0.08
N MET A 400 -8.54 -7.60 0.53
CA MET A 400 -9.33 -7.42 1.75
C MET A 400 -10.65 -6.78 1.37
N HIS A 401 -11.69 -7.61 1.31
CA HIS A 401 -13.06 -7.20 1.02
C HIS A 401 -13.85 -7.08 2.32
N ILE A 402 -14.73 -6.08 2.40
CA ILE A 402 -15.65 -5.96 3.52
C ILE A 402 -16.86 -6.87 3.27
N SER A 403 -16.92 -8.00 3.97
CA SER A 403 -18.09 -8.88 3.89
C SER A 403 -19.37 -8.21 4.41
N LYS A 404 -20.55 -8.70 4.02
CA LYS A 404 -21.85 -8.22 4.55
C LYS A 404 -21.90 -8.19 6.08
N SER A 405 -21.35 -9.20 6.75
CA SER A 405 -21.30 -9.27 8.21
C SER A 405 -20.39 -8.19 8.80
N MET A 406 -19.23 -7.94 8.19
CA MET A 406 -18.33 -6.86 8.59
C MET A 406 -18.97 -5.48 8.35
N ALA A 407 -19.62 -5.27 7.20
CA ALA A 407 -20.32 -4.04 6.89
C ALA A 407 -21.45 -3.75 7.89
N LYS A 408 -22.27 -4.76 8.22
CA LYS A 408 -23.32 -4.64 9.25
C LYS A 408 -22.71 -4.29 10.61
N TYR A 409 -21.63 -4.96 10.99
CA TYR A 409 -20.90 -4.69 12.23
C TYR A 409 -20.37 -3.24 12.27
N PHE A 410 -19.65 -2.82 11.23
CA PHE A 410 -19.06 -1.49 11.18
C PHE A 410 -20.10 -0.38 11.18
N LYS A 411 -21.20 -0.55 10.43
CA LYS A 411 -22.29 0.42 10.42
C LYS A 411 -22.99 0.54 11.78
N THR A 412 -23.30 -0.60 12.40
CA THR A 412 -24.21 -0.64 13.56
C THR A 412 -23.47 -0.48 14.89
N TYR A 413 -22.32 -1.15 15.05
CA TYR A 413 -21.70 -1.34 16.36
C TYR A 413 -20.37 -0.62 16.55
N SER A 414 -19.67 -0.26 15.47
CA SER A 414 -18.30 0.28 15.58
C SER A 414 -18.17 1.47 16.54
N ARG A 415 -19.20 2.33 16.67
CA ARG A 415 -19.15 3.51 17.56
C ARG A 415 -19.10 3.14 19.02
N GLY A 416 -19.89 2.14 19.40
CA GLY A 416 -20.02 1.66 20.78
C GLY A 416 -18.96 0.63 21.16
N THR A 417 -18.17 0.15 20.20
CA THR A 417 -17.17 -0.90 20.41
C THR A 417 -15.77 -0.42 20.02
N ILE A 418 -15.24 -0.84 18.88
CA ILE A 418 -13.87 -0.57 18.42
C ILE A 418 -13.55 0.92 18.33
N GLY A 419 -14.54 1.78 18.09
CA GLY A 419 -14.41 3.23 18.08
C GLY A 419 -14.09 3.83 19.45
N ARG A 420 -14.54 3.21 20.55
CA ARG A 420 -14.28 3.63 21.93
C ARG A 420 -12.88 3.21 22.44
N ILE A 421 -12.16 2.37 21.69
CA ILE A 421 -10.79 1.97 22.05
C ILE A 421 -9.86 3.19 21.96
N LYS A 422 -9.23 3.55 23.08
CA LYS A 422 -8.30 4.68 23.18
C LYS A 422 -6.93 4.34 22.61
N ASN A 423 -6.45 3.12 22.82
CA ASN A 423 -5.18 2.67 22.28
C ASN A 423 -5.26 2.53 20.75
N ARG A 424 -4.71 3.53 20.05
CA ARG A 424 -4.70 3.60 18.59
C ARG A 424 -4.08 2.36 17.93
N LYS A 425 -2.97 1.84 18.48
CA LYS A 425 -2.28 0.66 17.95
C LYS A 425 -3.16 -0.60 18.04
N LEU A 426 -3.85 -0.78 19.17
CA LEU A 426 -4.80 -1.88 19.35
C LEU A 426 -5.98 -1.77 18.38
N LYS A 427 -6.58 -0.58 18.27
CA LYS A 427 -7.69 -0.31 17.33
C LYS A 427 -7.33 -0.71 15.90
N VAL A 428 -6.18 -0.21 15.45
CA VAL A 428 -5.57 -0.49 14.13
C VAL A 428 -5.31 -1.99 13.92
N GLU A 429 -4.79 -2.70 14.93
CA GLU A 429 -4.56 -4.14 14.86
C GLU A 429 -5.85 -4.97 14.77
N LEU A 430 -6.86 -4.62 15.56
CA LEU A 430 -8.16 -5.31 15.55
C LEU A 430 -8.88 -5.13 14.21
N ILE A 431 -8.91 -3.91 13.67
CA ILE A 431 -9.51 -3.64 12.35
C ILE A 431 -8.84 -4.49 11.26
N ASP A 432 -7.51 -4.56 11.26
CA ASP A 432 -6.75 -5.39 10.31
C ASP A 432 -7.14 -6.87 10.40
N LYS A 433 -7.29 -7.39 11.61
CA LYS A 433 -7.73 -8.78 11.85
C LYS A 433 -9.18 -9.02 11.46
N ILE A 434 -10.08 -8.05 11.70
CA ILE A 434 -11.47 -8.12 11.25
C ILE A 434 -11.52 -8.19 9.72
N LEU A 435 -10.78 -7.34 9.00
CA LEU A 435 -10.76 -7.33 7.54
C LEU A 435 -10.12 -8.58 6.93
N GLN A 436 -9.13 -9.17 7.61
CA GLN A 436 -8.54 -10.46 7.22
C GLN A 436 -9.43 -11.65 7.61
N ASN A 437 -10.61 -11.39 8.20
CA ASN A 437 -11.53 -12.40 8.71
C ASN A 437 -10.89 -13.37 9.73
N GLU A 438 -9.87 -12.90 10.46
CA GLU A 438 -9.20 -13.68 11.50
C GLU A 438 -9.96 -13.62 12.85
N ASP A 439 -9.75 -14.62 13.70
CA ASP A 439 -10.25 -14.60 15.07
C ASP A 439 -9.46 -13.59 15.94
N LEU A 440 -10.20 -12.73 16.65
CA LEU A 440 -9.64 -11.68 17.51
C LEU A 440 -9.14 -12.21 18.85
N ASN A 441 -9.49 -13.45 19.24
CA ASN A 441 -9.11 -14.05 20.52
C ASN A 441 -7.62 -13.94 20.82
N ARG A 442 -6.76 -14.25 19.84
CA ARG A 442 -5.30 -14.22 20.03
C ARG A 442 -4.80 -12.82 20.34
N VAL A 443 -5.27 -11.81 19.60
CA VAL A 443 -4.88 -10.41 19.82
C VAL A 443 -5.39 -9.92 21.17
N ILE A 444 -6.65 -10.20 21.49
CA ILE A 444 -7.25 -9.84 22.78
C ILE A 444 -6.47 -10.47 23.94
N PHE A 445 -6.12 -11.76 23.84
CA PHE A 445 -5.34 -12.45 24.86
C PHE A 445 -3.96 -11.80 25.08
N ILE A 446 -3.21 -11.54 24.01
CA ILE A 446 -1.88 -10.91 24.09
C ILE A 446 -1.99 -9.54 24.76
N ARG A 447 -2.97 -8.74 24.34
CA ARG A 447 -3.18 -7.37 24.83
C ARG A 447 -3.67 -7.36 26.27
N LEU A 448 -4.59 -8.25 26.64
CA LEU A 448 -5.05 -8.40 28.02
C LEU A 448 -3.89 -8.78 28.95
N LYS A 449 -2.99 -9.68 28.51
CA LYS A 449 -1.77 -10.03 29.26
C LYS A 449 -0.85 -8.81 29.47
N GLU A 450 -0.64 -8.00 28.44
CA GLU A 450 0.14 -6.75 28.52
C GLU A 450 -0.50 -5.75 29.48
N TYR A 451 -1.82 -5.60 29.41
CA TYR A 451 -2.56 -4.66 30.26
C TYR A 451 -2.50 -5.06 31.74
N ILE A 452 -2.64 -6.35 32.04
CA ILE A 452 -2.46 -6.88 33.40
C ILE A 452 -1.04 -6.59 33.92
N LYS A 453 -0.01 -6.83 33.08
CA LYS A 453 1.40 -6.62 33.47
C LYS A 453 1.70 -5.15 33.75
N ASN A 454 1.14 -4.24 32.96
CA ASN A 454 1.38 -2.81 33.05
C ASN A 454 0.38 -2.07 33.96
N ASN A 455 -0.53 -2.79 34.63
CA ASN A 455 -1.64 -2.23 35.40
C ASN A 455 -2.45 -1.19 34.59
N ALA A 456 -2.68 -1.46 33.30
CA ALA A 456 -3.43 -0.59 32.42
C ALA A 456 -4.94 -0.82 32.55
N ASN A 457 -5.73 0.20 32.21
CA ASN A 457 -7.19 0.14 32.28
C ASN A 457 -7.77 -0.84 31.25
N GLY A 458 -8.61 -1.77 31.71
CA GLY A 458 -9.21 -2.83 30.88
C GLY A 458 -10.32 -2.41 29.92
N ALA A 459 -10.77 -1.14 29.90
CA ALA A 459 -11.87 -0.68 29.05
C ALA A 459 -11.63 -0.97 27.56
N ASP A 460 -10.40 -0.76 27.07
CA ASP A 460 -10.04 -1.07 25.68
C ASP A 460 -10.18 -2.57 25.38
N ILE A 461 -9.87 -3.44 26.34
CA ILE A 461 -10.07 -4.89 26.20
C ILE A 461 -11.55 -5.24 26.18
N TYR A 462 -12.36 -4.63 27.05
CA TYR A 462 -13.81 -4.83 27.05
C TYR A 462 -14.41 -4.52 25.68
N TYR A 463 -14.10 -3.35 25.10
CA TYR A 463 -14.58 -2.99 23.77
C TYR A 463 -14.06 -3.92 22.68
N SER A 464 -12.83 -4.46 22.82
CA SER A 464 -12.27 -5.46 21.91
C SER A 464 -13.04 -6.78 21.99
N THR A 465 -13.34 -7.27 23.19
CA THR A 465 -14.12 -8.49 23.44
C THR A 465 -15.56 -8.33 22.96
N LEU A 466 -16.19 -7.18 23.19
CA LEU A 466 -17.53 -6.88 22.69
C LEU A 466 -17.55 -6.82 21.15
N SER A 467 -16.51 -6.25 20.53
CA SER A 467 -16.33 -6.24 19.06
C SER A 467 -16.30 -7.66 18.49
N LYS A 468 -15.48 -8.55 19.09
CA LYS A 468 -15.39 -9.97 18.72
C LYS A 468 -16.75 -10.65 18.83
N ALA A 469 -17.40 -10.52 19.99
CA ALA A 469 -18.65 -11.20 20.29
C ALA A 469 -19.78 -10.81 19.31
N LEU A 470 -19.94 -9.51 19.06
CA LEU A 470 -20.95 -9.01 18.12
C LEU A 470 -20.66 -9.42 16.68
N LEU A 471 -19.40 -9.39 16.24
CA LEU A 471 -19.03 -9.83 14.91
C LEU A 471 -19.35 -11.33 14.70
N ASN A 472 -19.02 -12.17 15.69
CA ASN A 472 -19.35 -13.61 15.65
C ASN A 472 -20.86 -13.84 15.67
N CYS A 473 -21.59 -13.11 16.52
CA CYS A 473 -23.05 -13.15 16.58
C CYS A 473 -23.69 -12.82 15.21
N ILE A 474 -23.24 -11.74 14.56
CA ILE A 474 -23.73 -11.34 13.23
C ILE A 474 -23.45 -12.44 12.20
N LYS A 475 -22.25 -13.02 12.22
CA LYS A 475 -21.88 -14.12 11.31
C LYS A 475 -22.79 -15.34 11.48
N MET A 476 -23.17 -15.64 12.72
CA MET A 476 -24.05 -16.76 13.08
C MET A 476 -25.55 -16.42 12.99
N LYS A 477 -25.91 -15.16 12.69
CA LYS A 477 -27.29 -14.64 12.73
C LYS A 477 -27.96 -14.82 14.10
N GLY A 478 -27.19 -14.63 15.17
CA GLY A 478 -27.67 -14.71 16.56
C GLY A 478 -28.37 -13.44 17.06
N ASP A 479 -28.74 -13.45 18.35
CA ASP A 479 -29.38 -12.32 19.03
C ASP A 479 -28.35 -11.32 19.57
N GLU A 480 -28.12 -10.25 18.80
CA GLU A 480 -27.12 -9.22 19.07
C GLU A 480 -27.33 -8.51 20.42
N ASN A 481 -28.60 -8.32 20.84
CA ASN A 481 -28.93 -7.67 22.11
C ASN A 481 -28.58 -8.55 23.30
N LYS A 482 -28.89 -9.85 23.23
CA LYS A 482 -28.51 -10.81 24.27
C LYS A 482 -27.00 -10.94 24.41
N VAL A 483 -26.26 -10.93 23.29
CA VAL A 483 -24.80 -10.94 23.31
C VAL A 483 -24.25 -9.69 23.99
N LYS A 484 -24.72 -8.50 23.60
CA LYS A 484 -24.29 -7.22 24.22
C LYS A 484 -24.52 -7.23 25.72
N ASP A 485 -25.72 -7.63 26.16
CA ASP A 485 -26.11 -7.71 27.57
C ASP A 485 -25.23 -8.70 28.36
N LYS A 486 -25.03 -9.92 27.86
CA LYS A 486 -24.20 -10.94 28.54
C LYS A 486 -22.74 -10.49 28.66
N VAL A 487 -22.16 -9.93 27.59
CA VAL A 487 -20.78 -9.41 27.62
C VAL A 487 -20.66 -8.26 28.62
N TYR A 488 -21.63 -7.33 28.63
CA TYR A 488 -21.67 -6.23 29.60
C TYR A 488 -21.80 -6.73 31.05
N ARG A 489 -22.70 -7.67 31.32
CA ARG A 489 -22.87 -8.26 32.67
C ARG A 489 -21.59 -8.93 33.16
N ALA A 490 -20.89 -9.69 32.31
CA ALA A 490 -19.62 -10.30 32.67
C ALA A 490 -18.57 -9.25 33.05
N PHE A 491 -18.46 -8.17 32.26
CA PHE A 491 -17.58 -7.04 32.55
C PHE A 491 -17.94 -6.35 33.87
N PHE A 492 -19.22 -6.01 34.05
CA PHE A 492 -19.69 -5.31 35.24
C PHE A 492 -19.44 -6.13 36.51
N THR A 493 -19.72 -7.44 36.44
CA THR A 493 -19.43 -8.41 37.51
C THR A 493 -17.95 -8.39 37.92
N GLY A 494 -17.03 -8.32 36.95
CA GLY A 494 -15.60 -8.17 37.22
C GLY A 494 -15.25 -6.84 37.87
N LYS A 495 -15.90 -5.76 37.44
CA LYS A 495 -15.71 -4.42 38.00
C LYS A 495 -16.20 -4.32 39.44
N GLU A 496 -17.36 -4.88 39.76
CA GLU A 496 -17.88 -4.97 41.14
C GLU A 496 -16.89 -5.69 42.06
N MET A 497 -16.33 -6.81 41.57
CA MET A 497 -15.33 -7.56 42.30
C MET A 497 -14.04 -6.76 42.52
N ARG A 498 -13.59 -5.98 41.53
CA ARG A 498 -12.48 -5.03 41.71
C ARG A 498 -12.79 -4.01 42.81
N GLU A 499 -13.98 -3.41 42.77
CA GLU A 499 -14.39 -2.40 43.75
C GLU A 499 -14.42 -2.98 45.17
N TYR A 500 -14.91 -4.21 45.33
CA TYR A 500 -14.86 -4.94 46.59
C TYR A 500 -13.40 -5.12 47.07
N LEU A 501 -12.52 -5.65 46.21
CA LEU A 501 -11.11 -5.86 46.54
C LEU A 501 -10.41 -4.56 46.92
N LYS A 502 -10.76 -3.45 46.27
CA LYS A 502 -10.23 -2.12 46.57
C LYS A 502 -10.70 -1.60 47.92
N LYS A 503 -12.00 -1.69 48.22
CA LYS A 503 -12.57 -1.31 49.54
C LYS A 503 -11.89 -2.08 50.67
N ASN A 504 -11.54 -3.34 50.43
CA ASN A 504 -10.88 -4.22 51.40
C ASN A 504 -9.34 -4.23 51.30
N LYS A 505 -8.73 -3.19 50.72
CA LYS A 505 -7.26 -3.00 50.63
C LYS A 505 -6.50 -4.20 50.03
N SER A 506 -7.14 -4.97 49.17
CA SER A 506 -6.60 -6.17 48.51
C SER A 506 -6.37 -5.96 47.01
N GLU A 507 -6.20 -4.70 46.57
CA GLU A 507 -6.00 -4.33 45.15
C GLU A 507 -4.73 -4.96 44.56
N ASN A 508 -3.70 -5.17 45.38
CA ASN A 508 -2.45 -5.84 44.98
C ASN A 508 -2.64 -7.29 44.51
N LYS A 509 -3.76 -7.95 44.86
CA LYS A 509 -4.09 -9.32 44.43
C LYS A 509 -4.72 -9.38 43.05
N ILE A 510 -5.16 -8.25 42.49
CA ILE A 510 -5.91 -8.23 41.22
C ILE A 510 -5.07 -8.76 40.07
N SER A 511 -3.83 -8.29 39.91
CA SER A 511 -3.02 -8.66 38.74
C SER A 511 -2.66 -10.15 38.74
N SER A 512 -2.37 -10.74 39.91
CA SER A 512 -2.07 -12.17 40.02
C SER A 512 -3.31 -13.04 39.79
N LEU A 513 -4.47 -12.62 40.30
CA LEU A 513 -5.76 -13.25 40.05
C LEU A 513 -6.14 -13.19 38.57
N ALA A 514 -6.08 -12.00 37.97
CA ALA A 514 -6.36 -11.78 36.55
C ALA A 514 -5.45 -12.65 35.66
N TYR A 515 -4.17 -12.78 36.00
CA TYR A 515 -3.24 -13.63 35.25
C TYR A 515 -3.59 -15.13 35.33
N ARG A 516 -4.01 -15.60 36.51
CA ARG A 516 -4.47 -17.00 36.70
C ARG A 516 -5.74 -17.29 35.89
N LEU A 517 -6.72 -16.39 35.96
CA LEU A 517 -7.96 -16.48 35.19
C LEU A 517 -7.69 -16.42 33.68
N LEU A 518 -6.77 -15.55 33.25
CA LEU A 518 -6.40 -15.43 31.84
C LEU A 518 -5.74 -16.71 31.30
N ASN A 519 -4.85 -17.34 32.08
CA ASN A 519 -4.19 -18.58 31.65
C ASN A 519 -5.16 -19.76 31.57
N THR A 520 -6.10 -19.88 32.52
CA THR A 520 -7.14 -20.92 32.47
C THR A 520 -8.08 -20.71 31.29
N ALA A 521 -8.49 -19.47 31.03
CA ALA A 521 -9.28 -19.10 29.85
C ALA A 521 -8.57 -19.44 28.53
N LYS A 522 -7.26 -19.16 28.42
CA LYS A 522 -6.45 -19.43 27.21
C LYS A 522 -6.49 -20.89 26.77
N VAL A 523 -6.49 -21.82 27.72
CA VAL A 523 -6.45 -23.26 27.47
C VAL A 523 -7.85 -23.90 27.52
N GLY A 524 -8.91 -23.09 27.61
CA GLY A 524 -10.29 -23.57 27.68
C GLY A 524 -10.63 -24.32 28.98
N ASN A 525 -9.85 -24.17 30.05
CA ASN A 525 -10.06 -24.89 31.30
C ASN A 525 -11.13 -24.22 32.16
N LYS A 526 -12.39 -24.51 31.81
CA LYS A 526 -13.59 -24.01 32.48
C LYS A 526 -13.62 -24.36 33.97
N LYS A 527 -13.18 -25.57 34.33
CA LYS A 527 -13.21 -26.06 35.72
C LYS A 527 -12.34 -25.21 36.64
N ASP A 528 -11.07 -25.00 36.27
CA ASP A 528 -10.14 -24.24 37.10
C ASP A 528 -10.44 -22.74 37.11
N PHE A 529 -10.97 -22.21 36.00
CA PHE A 529 -11.50 -20.86 35.95
C PHE A 529 -12.62 -20.69 36.97
N MET A 530 -13.61 -21.60 36.94
CA MET A 530 -14.77 -21.56 37.84
C MET A 530 -14.40 -21.81 39.30
N ASP A 531 -13.47 -22.71 39.61
CA ASP A 531 -12.96 -22.89 40.98
C ASP A 531 -12.30 -21.61 41.50
N THR A 532 -11.53 -20.92 40.66
CA THR A 532 -10.91 -19.64 41.01
C THR A 532 -11.96 -18.56 41.28
N VAL A 533 -12.98 -18.45 40.42
CA VAL A 533 -14.10 -17.50 40.59
C VAL A 533 -14.91 -17.84 41.85
N LEU A 534 -15.27 -19.10 42.06
CA LEU A 534 -16.04 -19.53 43.24
C LEU A 534 -15.33 -19.18 44.54
N ARG A 535 -14.05 -19.51 44.65
CA ARG A 535 -13.25 -19.14 45.83
C ARG A 535 -13.20 -17.64 46.03
N LEU A 536 -13.13 -16.86 44.95
CA LEU A 536 -13.12 -15.41 45.02
C LEU A 536 -14.42 -14.87 45.62
N TYR A 537 -15.58 -15.34 45.15
CA TYR A 537 -16.89 -14.91 45.65
C TYR A 537 -17.16 -15.41 47.08
N VAL A 538 -16.83 -16.67 47.39
CA VAL A 538 -16.98 -17.24 48.73
C VAL A 538 -16.13 -16.49 49.76
N ASN A 539 -14.85 -16.24 49.45
CA ASN A 539 -13.97 -15.47 50.34
C ASN A 539 -14.38 -13.99 50.47
N SER A 540 -15.20 -13.51 49.54
CA SER A 540 -15.72 -12.15 49.55
C SER A 540 -17.12 -12.06 50.18
N GLU A 541 -17.70 -13.19 50.59
CA GLU A 541 -19.08 -13.30 51.11
C GLU A 541 -20.12 -12.67 50.15
N MET A 542 -19.86 -12.76 48.85
CA MET A 542 -20.72 -12.21 47.80
C MET A 542 -21.52 -13.31 47.11
N GLU A 543 -22.78 -13.02 46.75
CA GLU A 543 -23.58 -13.91 45.92
C GLU A 543 -22.94 -14.06 44.54
N MET A 544 -22.87 -15.30 44.03
CA MET A 544 -22.28 -15.57 42.72
C MET A 544 -23.24 -15.15 41.60
N PRO A 545 -22.80 -14.27 40.68
CA PRO A 545 -23.67 -13.82 39.60
C PRO A 545 -24.00 -14.93 38.60
N ARG A 546 -25.26 -14.99 38.18
CA ARG A 546 -25.77 -16.01 37.25
C ARG A 546 -25.07 -16.02 35.89
N ILE A 547 -24.39 -14.93 35.51
CA ILE A 547 -23.66 -14.84 34.24
C ILE A 547 -22.62 -15.95 34.08
N PHE A 548 -22.04 -16.45 35.18
CA PHE A 548 -21.05 -17.53 35.11
C PHE A 548 -21.62 -18.89 34.70
N LEU A 549 -22.95 -19.08 34.71
CA LEU A 549 -23.57 -20.28 34.14
C LEU A 549 -23.31 -20.37 32.62
N GLU A 550 -23.16 -19.22 31.95
CA GLU A 550 -22.82 -19.16 30.52
C GLU A 550 -21.46 -19.82 30.20
N ALA A 551 -20.56 -19.93 31.17
CA ALA A 551 -19.28 -20.62 30.97
C ALA A 551 -19.47 -22.12 30.60
N PHE A 552 -20.61 -22.70 30.98
CA PHE A 552 -20.94 -24.10 30.70
C PHE A 552 -21.82 -24.26 29.47
N TYR A 553 -22.88 -23.44 29.36
CA TYR A 553 -23.89 -23.58 28.31
C TYR A 553 -23.50 -22.97 26.96
N GLU A 554 -22.72 -21.87 26.96
CA GLU A 554 -22.26 -21.17 25.75
C GLU A 554 -23.35 -20.77 24.73
N ASP A 555 -24.61 -20.60 25.18
CA ASP A 555 -25.76 -20.39 24.29
C ASP A 555 -25.61 -19.17 23.37
N ASN A 556 -25.08 -18.05 23.89
CA ASN A 556 -24.94 -16.80 23.15
C ASN A 556 -23.52 -16.22 23.15
N ILE A 557 -22.68 -16.59 24.13
CA ILE A 557 -21.29 -16.16 24.20
C ILE A 557 -20.40 -17.37 24.49
N ASP A 558 -19.25 -17.43 23.81
CA ASP A 558 -18.24 -18.45 24.11
C ASP A 558 -17.57 -18.19 25.46
N PHE A 559 -17.00 -19.24 26.06
CA PHE A 559 -16.34 -19.16 27.36
C PHE A 559 -15.19 -18.14 27.37
N GLU A 560 -14.41 -18.05 26.30
CA GLU A 560 -13.30 -17.10 26.20
C GLU A 560 -13.79 -15.66 26.27
N THR A 561 -14.92 -15.33 25.63
CA THR A 561 -15.54 -14.00 25.64
C THR A 561 -16.02 -13.64 27.03
N LEU A 562 -16.69 -14.58 27.72
CA LEU A 562 -17.11 -14.38 29.11
C LEU A 562 -15.90 -14.10 30.01
N ALA A 563 -14.87 -14.95 29.91
CA ALA A 563 -13.68 -14.84 30.74
C ALA A 563 -12.90 -13.54 30.44
N GLN A 564 -12.67 -13.21 29.17
CA GLN A 564 -11.99 -11.97 28.77
C GLN A 564 -12.75 -10.74 29.25
N SER A 565 -14.09 -10.73 29.14
CA SER A 565 -14.92 -9.60 29.56
C SER A 565 -14.88 -9.42 31.09
N PHE A 566 -15.01 -10.52 31.84
CA PHE A 566 -14.88 -10.49 33.30
C PHE A 566 -13.51 -9.99 33.76
N ILE A 567 -12.43 -10.52 33.16
CA ILE A 567 -11.06 -10.10 33.51
C ILE A 567 -10.84 -8.63 33.13
N ALA A 568 -11.37 -8.16 31.99
CA ALA A 568 -11.32 -6.76 31.60
C ALA A 568 -11.99 -5.86 32.65
N GLY A 569 -13.15 -6.26 33.19
CA GLY A 569 -13.83 -5.56 34.29
C GLY A 569 -13.00 -5.52 35.56
N LEU A 570 -12.42 -6.67 35.93
CA LEU A 570 -11.57 -6.82 37.10
C LEU A 570 -10.32 -5.92 37.08
N ILE A 571 -9.82 -5.57 35.88
CA ILE A 571 -8.66 -4.66 35.71
C ILE A 571 -9.04 -3.21 35.35
N THR A 572 -10.33 -2.86 35.27
CA THR A 572 -10.78 -1.51 34.87
C THR A 572 -11.05 -0.61 36.07
N GLU A 573 -10.47 0.59 36.08
CA GLU A 573 -10.76 1.60 37.09
C GLU A 573 -12.06 2.37 36.83
N THR A 574 -12.69 2.86 37.91
CA THR A 574 -14.09 3.27 37.95
C THR A 574 -14.46 4.49 37.08
N LYS A 575 -13.51 5.27 36.57
CA LYS A 575 -13.76 6.63 36.06
C LYS A 575 -14.18 6.77 34.58
N GLU A 576 -14.17 5.73 33.74
CA GLU A 576 -14.17 5.99 32.27
C GLU A 576 -15.17 5.22 31.40
N VAL A 577 -15.99 4.33 31.94
CA VAL A 577 -17.05 3.68 31.14
C VAL A 577 -18.36 4.42 31.39
N GLU A 578 -18.69 5.36 30.52
CA GLU A 578 -20.02 5.97 30.46
C GLU A 578 -21.05 4.85 30.31
N VAL A 579 -21.87 4.72 31.34
CA VAL A 579 -23.08 3.91 31.32
C VAL A 579 -24.02 4.58 30.32
N HIS A 580 -24.41 3.86 29.27
CA HIS A 580 -25.52 4.29 28.44
C HIS A 580 -26.62 3.23 28.50
N GLU A 581 -27.77 3.72 28.97
CA GLU A 581 -29.11 3.32 28.56
C GLU A 581 -29.23 3.13 27.04
#